data_AF-A0A350QE55-F1
#
_entry.id   AF-A0A350QE55-F1
#
_cell.length_a   1.000
_cell.length_b   1.000
_cell.length_c   1.000
_cell.angle_alpha   90.00
_cell.angle_beta   90.00
_cell.angle_gamma   90.00
#
_symmetry.space_group_name_H-M   'P 1'
#
loop_
_entity.id
_entity.type
_entity.pdbx_description
1 polymer ?
#
loop_
_entity_poly.entity_id
_entity_poly.type
_entity_poly.pdbx_seq_one_letter_code
_entity_poly.pdbx_strand_id
1 'polypeptide(L)'
;MVSKVLLFVLLISTPLSLIAAPKLTIYDDGRSCPANCDAHVVVHKSLNGTKFVHDPDSSVSNPVACKINSFCKICFDDNATECLVTQYRGSGPGKNTFDLTPAFYQQWCAKDDLPSALKSKCQALQKIERKLDGRVNCIKEPDNTLCIELIAKAEQAQARDNPKYEQCLQIGQTAYNSDKQDAEKRQHHCAYEYESNGGPNSRGLKWKKLLPGVCRKGTYVGRDGLDCCSGVAFADAAFGAECRDFYPKKPL
;
A
#
# COMPACT_ATOMS: atom_id res chain seq x y z
N MET A 1 51.26 51.48 14.31
CA MET A 1 49.80 51.23 14.39
C MET A 1 49.43 50.23 13.32
N VAL A 2 49.34 48.94 13.65
CA VAL A 2 49.00 47.87 12.68
C VAL A 2 47.65 47.30 13.12
N SER A 3 46.62 47.58 12.33
CA SER A 3 45.23 47.20 12.59
C SER A 3 45.03 45.72 12.28
N LYS A 4 44.69 44.92 13.29
CA LYS A 4 44.32 43.51 13.14
C LYS A 4 42.84 43.42 12.77
N VAL A 5 42.56 43.17 11.49
CA VAL A 5 41.22 42.78 11.03
C VAL A 5 41.03 41.30 11.37
N LEU A 6 40.22 41.02 12.39
CA LEU A 6 39.78 39.66 12.72
C LEU A 6 38.70 39.25 11.71
N LEU A 7 39.04 38.33 10.81
CA LEU A 7 38.11 37.71 9.87
C LEU A 7 37.34 36.60 10.60
N PHE A 8 36.12 36.88 11.05
CA PHE A 8 35.22 35.87 11.62
C PHE A 8 34.60 35.05 10.48
N VAL A 9 35.17 33.87 10.19
CA VAL A 9 34.56 32.90 9.29
C VAL A 9 33.40 32.23 10.00
N LEU A 10 32.17 32.69 9.74
CA LEU A 10 30.95 31.97 10.13
C LEU A 10 30.87 30.66 9.32
N LEU A 11 31.26 29.55 9.93
CA LEU A 11 30.91 28.21 9.49
C LEU A 11 29.40 28.05 9.62
N ILE A 12 28.66 28.27 8.52
CA ILE A 12 27.27 27.90 8.39
C ILE A 12 27.23 26.37 8.34
N SER A 13 27.09 25.73 9.49
CA SER A 13 26.80 24.30 9.61
C SER A 13 25.37 24.07 9.10
N THR A 14 25.22 23.91 7.79
CA THR A 14 23.96 23.42 7.21
C THR A 14 23.69 22.03 7.79
N PRO A 15 22.57 21.80 8.49
CA PRO A 15 22.24 20.47 8.95
C PRO A 15 22.04 19.59 7.72
N LEU A 16 22.96 18.63 7.49
CA LEU A 16 22.67 17.50 6.61
C LEU A 16 21.49 16.77 7.26
N SER A 17 20.29 17.06 6.76
CA SER A 17 19.12 16.26 7.08
C SER A 17 19.35 14.88 6.45
N LEU A 18 19.87 13.96 7.26
CA LEU A 18 19.90 12.55 6.93
C LEU A 18 18.45 12.09 6.83
N ILE A 19 17.92 12.07 5.60
CA ILE A 19 16.63 11.45 5.32
C ILE A 19 16.85 9.95 5.49
N ALA A 20 16.20 9.38 6.51
CA ALA A 20 16.21 7.94 6.76
C ALA A 20 15.49 7.18 5.64
N ALA A 21 15.90 5.93 5.42
CA ALA A 21 15.34 5.04 4.44
C ALA A 21 13.80 4.96 4.56
N PRO A 22 13.07 4.94 3.43
CA PRO A 22 11.62 4.88 3.44
C PRO A 22 11.07 3.63 4.15
N LYS A 23 9.98 3.81 4.89
CA LYS A 23 9.27 2.69 5.55
C LYS A 23 8.61 1.79 4.50
N LEU A 24 8.65 0.48 4.72
CA LEU A 24 7.95 -0.50 3.88
C LEU A 24 6.54 -0.81 4.40
N THR A 25 5.53 -0.57 3.56
CA THR A 25 4.14 -0.95 3.77
C THR A 25 3.66 -1.91 2.69
N ILE A 26 2.43 -2.38 2.84
CA ILE A 26 1.75 -3.27 1.91
C ILE A 26 0.33 -2.74 1.73
N TYR A 27 -0.20 -2.84 0.52
CA TYR A 27 -1.55 -2.41 0.20
C TYR A 27 -2.18 -3.28 -0.89
N ASP A 28 -3.51 -3.38 -0.88
CA ASP A 28 -4.28 -3.92 -1.99
C ASP A 28 -5.63 -3.19 -2.14
N ASP A 29 -5.67 -2.18 -3.01
CA ASP A 29 -6.90 -1.43 -3.30
C ASP A 29 -7.81 -2.13 -4.34
N GLY A 30 -7.61 -3.41 -4.62
CA GLY A 30 -8.43 -4.14 -5.59
C GLY A 30 -8.29 -3.59 -7.00
N ARG A 31 -9.42 -3.30 -7.65
CA ARG A 31 -9.51 -2.86 -9.05
C ARG A 31 -9.00 -1.44 -9.29
N SER A 32 -8.93 -0.59 -8.27
CA SER A 32 -8.26 0.73 -8.39
C SER A 32 -6.76 0.66 -8.24
N CYS A 33 -6.22 -0.48 -7.82
CA CYS A 33 -4.79 -0.69 -7.76
C CYS A 33 -4.19 -0.61 -9.18
N PRO A 34 -3.12 0.18 -9.40
CA PRO A 34 -2.49 0.29 -10.71
C PRO A 34 -2.12 -1.07 -11.29
N ALA A 35 -2.35 -1.25 -12.59
CA ALA A 35 -2.09 -2.49 -13.31
C ALA A 35 -2.64 -3.75 -12.61
N ASN A 36 -3.81 -3.62 -11.99
CA ASN A 36 -4.48 -4.71 -11.28
C ASN A 36 -3.63 -5.35 -10.17
N CYS A 37 -2.84 -4.54 -9.46
CA CYS A 37 -2.00 -5.00 -8.35
C CYS A 37 -0.94 -6.03 -8.76
N ASP A 38 -0.30 -5.83 -9.92
CA ASP A 38 0.91 -6.56 -10.27
C ASP A 38 2.05 -6.32 -9.26
N ALA A 39 3.19 -7.01 -9.41
CA ALA A 39 4.31 -6.84 -8.52
C ALA A 39 4.99 -5.47 -8.70
N HIS A 40 4.65 -4.50 -7.85
CA HIS A 40 5.12 -3.13 -8.02
C HIS A 40 5.25 -2.35 -6.70
N VAL A 41 5.79 -1.14 -6.84
CA VAL A 41 5.85 -0.12 -5.80
C VAL A 41 5.15 1.17 -6.23
N VAL A 42 4.46 1.81 -5.29
CA VAL A 42 4.06 3.22 -5.36
C VAL A 42 4.73 4.00 -4.23
N VAL A 43 5.09 5.25 -4.51
CA VAL A 43 5.86 6.08 -3.56
C VAL A 43 5.32 7.50 -3.56
N HIS A 44 5.40 8.20 -2.44
CA HIS A 44 5.08 9.63 -2.45
C HIS A 44 5.93 10.37 -3.48
N LYS A 45 5.35 11.33 -4.21
CA LYS A 45 6.04 12.09 -5.27
C LYS A 45 7.38 12.72 -4.88
N SER A 46 7.58 13.01 -3.59
CA SER A 46 8.83 13.58 -3.06
C SER A 46 10.00 12.59 -3.00
N LEU A 47 9.74 11.28 -3.18
CA LEU A 47 10.79 10.26 -3.23
C LEU A 47 11.27 10.00 -4.66
N ASN A 48 10.42 10.24 -5.67
CA ASN A 48 10.78 10.04 -7.07
C ASN A 48 11.81 11.08 -7.54
N GLY A 49 12.92 10.64 -8.11
CA GLY A 49 14.06 11.48 -8.46
C GLY A 49 14.99 11.76 -7.28
N THR A 50 15.04 10.86 -6.30
CA THR A 50 15.97 10.92 -5.16
C THR A 50 16.88 9.70 -5.16
N LYS A 51 17.86 9.66 -4.25
CA LYS A 51 18.70 8.47 -4.05
C LYS A 51 17.91 7.19 -3.78
N PHE A 52 16.68 7.31 -3.27
CA PHE A 52 15.84 6.16 -2.92
C PHE A 52 15.01 5.63 -4.09
N VAL A 53 14.63 6.48 -5.04
CA VAL A 53 13.80 6.10 -6.20
C VAL A 53 14.26 6.92 -7.39
N HIS A 54 14.92 6.25 -8.33
CA HIS A 54 15.43 6.90 -9.53
C HIS A 54 15.51 5.94 -10.71
N ASP A 55 15.65 6.52 -11.90
CA ASP A 55 15.86 5.79 -13.13
C ASP A 55 17.09 4.87 -12.99
N PRO A 56 17.01 3.58 -13.38
CA PRO A 56 18.11 2.64 -13.22
C PRO A 56 19.42 3.06 -13.87
N ASP A 57 19.35 3.83 -14.97
CA ASP A 57 20.50 4.31 -15.75
C ASP A 57 21.12 5.59 -15.15
N SER A 58 20.46 6.19 -14.15
CA SER A 58 20.98 7.33 -13.40
C SER A 58 21.78 6.91 -12.16
N SER A 59 22.59 7.83 -11.65
CA SER A 59 23.42 7.60 -10.46
C SER A 59 22.74 8.13 -9.19
N VAL A 60 23.07 7.55 -8.04
CA VAL A 60 22.62 8.03 -6.72
C VAL A 60 23.01 9.50 -6.47
N SER A 61 24.18 9.94 -6.97
CA SER A 61 24.66 11.33 -6.85
C SER A 61 23.95 12.31 -7.79
N ASN A 62 23.33 11.82 -8.86
CA ASN A 62 22.57 12.62 -9.82
C ASN A 62 21.31 11.85 -10.25
N PRO A 63 20.33 11.68 -9.34
CA PRO A 63 19.18 10.83 -9.57
C PRO A 63 18.22 11.47 -10.58
N VAL A 64 17.79 10.68 -11.56
CA VAL A 64 16.75 11.10 -12.50
C VAL A 64 15.42 10.49 -12.06
N ALA A 65 14.35 11.28 -12.10
CA ALA A 65 13.02 10.81 -11.75
C ALA A 65 12.53 9.73 -12.71
N CYS A 66 11.93 8.69 -12.16
CA CYS A 66 11.28 7.64 -12.90
C CYS A 66 10.00 8.09 -13.60
N LYS A 67 9.73 7.45 -14.74
CA LYS A 67 8.44 7.54 -15.42
C LYS A 67 7.44 6.57 -14.80
N ILE A 68 6.17 6.96 -14.74
CA ILE A 68 5.10 6.04 -14.31
C ILE A 68 5.05 4.88 -15.30
N ASN A 69 4.87 3.65 -14.78
CA ASN A 69 4.88 2.41 -15.55
C ASN A 69 6.25 2.00 -16.13
N SER A 70 7.36 2.54 -15.63
CA SER A 70 8.70 2.02 -15.93
C SER A 70 9.30 1.19 -14.79
N PHE A 71 10.38 0.48 -15.10
CA PHE A 71 11.26 -0.05 -14.08
C PHE A 71 12.05 1.08 -13.40
N CYS A 72 12.25 0.97 -12.10
CA CYS A 72 12.95 1.93 -11.27
C CYS A 72 13.89 1.24 -10.32
N LYS A 73 15.03 1.89 -10.04
CA LYS A 73 15.92 1.50 -8.96
C LYS A 73 15.33 2.04 -7.64
N ILE A 74 14.98 1.12 -6.76
CA ILE A 74 14.40 1.37 -5.43
C ILE A 74 15.42 0.94 -4.40
N CYS A 75 15.88 1.88 -3.58
CA CYS A 75 16.93 1.63 -2.59
C CYS A 75 16.35 1.64 -1.17
N PHE A 76 16.76 0.66 -0.38
CA PHE A 76 16.11 0.27 0.87
C PHE A 76 16.92 0.62 2.13
N ASP A 77 18.11 1.20 1.96
CA ASP A 77 19.02 1.60 3.03
C ASP A 77 19.34 3.10 2.95
N ASP A 78 19.89 3.64 4.04
CA ASP A 78 20.19 5.08 4.16
C ASP A 78 21.24 5.55 3.16
N ASN A 79 22.14 4.67 2.70
CA ASN A 79 23.22 5.01 1.79
C ASN A 79 22.89 4.73 0.32
N ALA A 80 21.70 4.20 0.04
CA ALA A 80 21.25 3.80 -1.28
C ALA A 80 22.22 2.82 -1.98
N THR A 81 22.74 1.86 -1.22
CA THR A 81 23.59 0.77 -1.72
C THR A 81 22.84 -0.54 -1.90
N GLU A 82 21.73 -0.74 -1.18
CA GLU A 82 20.90 -1.93 -1.28
C GLU A 82 19.65 -1.62 -2.09
N CYS A 83 19.72 -1.86 -3.40
CA CYS A 83 18.64 -1.48 -4.33
C CYS A 83 18.13 -2.65 -5.17
N LEU A 84 16.86 -2.56 -5.57
CA LEU A 84 16.25 -3.47 -6.54
C LEU A 84 15.70 -2.67 -7.73
N VAL A 85 15.73 -3.28 -8.91
CA VAL A 85 15.01 -2.77 -10.07
C VAL A 85 13.62 -3.42 -10.10
N THR A 86 12.56 -2.61 -9.97
CA THR A 86 11.18 -3.08 -9.92
C THR A 86 10.23 -2.12 -10.61
N GLN A 87 9.02 -2.59 -10.92
CA GLN A 87 7.98 -1.80 -11.55
C GLN A 87 7.53 -0.65 -10.62
N TYR A 88 7.56 0.58 -11.13
CA TYR A 88 7.03 1.77 -10.47
C TYR A 88 5.68 2.16 -11.07
N ARG A 89 4.67 2.37 -10.21
CA ARG A 89 3.29 2.69 -10.62
C ARG A 89 2.82 4.09 -10.23
N GLY A 90 3.72 4.96 -9.79
CA GLY A 90 3.41 6.37 -9.53
C GLY A 90 3.25 6.71 -8.05
N SER A 91 2.29 7.59 -7.76
CA SER A 91 2.15 8.17 -6.42
C SER A 91 1.52 7.18 -5.44
N GLY A 92 2.15 7.03 -4.27
CA GLY A 92 1.68 6.22 -3.14
C GLY A 92 1.28 7.08 -1.92
N PRO A 93 1.11 6.45 -0.74
CA PRO A 93 0.68 7.12 0.48
C PRO A 93 1.79 8.03 1.06
N GLY A 94 1.77 8.27 2.37
CA GLY A 94 2.52 9.34 3.05
C GLY A 94 4.01 9.49 2.68
N LYS A 95 4.55 10.67 2.96
CA LYS A 95 5.98 10.97 2.79
C LYS A 95 6.84 9.87 3.44
N ASN A 96 7.97 9.56 2.80
CA ASN A 96 8.94 8.57 3.29
C ASN A 96 8.39 7.13 3.46
N THR A 97 7.50 6.70 2.57
CA THR A 97 6.95 5.33 2.55
C THR A 97 7.05 4.75 1.14
N PHE A 98 7.47 3.48 1.06
CA PHE A 98 7.27 2.61 -0.08
C PHE A 98 6.09 1.71 0.20
N ASP A 99 5.07 1.82 -0.64
CA ASP A 99 3.91 0.95 -0.57
C ASP A 99 3.98 -0.08 -1.68
N LEU A 100 4.03 -1.35 -1.27
CA LEU A 100 4.39 -2.48 -2.11
C LEU A 100 3.22 -3.45 -2.18
N THR A 101 2.93 -4.00 -3.35
CA THR A 101 1.81 -4.95 -3.46
C THR A 101 2.13 -6.31 -2.83
N PRO A 102 1.13 -7.12 -2.47
CA PRO A 102 1.34 -8.52 -2.12
C PRO A 102 2.15 -9.29 -3.16
N ALA A 103 1.89 -9.04 -4.45
CA ALA A 103 2.63 -9.66 -5.55
C ALA A 103 4.13 -9.29 -5.54
N PHE A 104 4.48 -8.05 -5.15
CA PHE A 104 5.87 -7.65 -4.97
C PHE A 104 6.55 -8.51 -3.90
N TYR A 105 5.94 -8.64 -2.72
CA TYR A 105 6.52 -9.42 -1.65
C TYR A 105 6.60 -10.91 -2.01
N GLN A 106 5.58 -11.48 -2.66
CA GLN A 106 5.64 -12.86 -3.14
C GLN A 106 6.80 -13.10 -4.11
N GLN A 107 7.03 -12.15 -5.02
CA GLN A 107 8.13 -12.22 -5.98
C GLN A 107 9.51 -12.13 -5.31
N TRP A 108 9.67 -11.26 -4.33
CA TRP A 108 10.99 -10.96 -3.76
C TRP A 108 11.30 -11.77 -2.51
N CYS A 109 10.35 -11.99 -1.60
CA CYS A 109 10.59 -12.71 -0.34
C CYS A 109 10.98 -14.19 -0.52
N ALA A 110 10.85 -14.75 -1.73
CA ALA A 110 11.31 -16.09 -2.08
C ALA A 110 12.79 -16.14 -2.50
N LYS A 111 13.48 -14.99 -2.64
CA LYS A 111 14.87 -14.90 -3.07
C LYS A 111 15.83 -14.82 -1.88
N ASP A 112 17.03 -15.37 -2.05
CA ASP A 112 18.05 -15.41 -1.00
C ASP A 112 18.78 -14.07 -0.80
N ASP A 113 19.10 -13.39 -1.91
CA ASP A 113 19.77 -12.10 -1.93
C ASP A 113 18.75 -10.96 -1.98
N LEU A 114 18.53 -10.35 -0.82
CA LEU A 114 17.56 -9.26 -0.63
C LEU A 114 18.20 -8.13 0.17
N PRO A 115 17.87 -6.86 -0.14
CA PRO A 115 18.15 -5.74 0.74
C PRO A 115 17.72 -6.05 2.17
N SER A 116 18.56 -5.69 3.14
CA SER A 116 18.43 -6.01 4.55
C SER A 116 17.09 -5.57 5.12
N ALA A 117 16.62 -4.38 4.76
CA ALA A 117 15.32 -3.87 5.18
C ALA A 117 14.14 -4.67 4.58
N LEU A 118 14.23 -5.06 3.31
CA LEU A 118 13.21 -5.90 2.66
C LEU A 118 13.21 -7.32 3.24
N LYS A 119 14.39 -7.91 3.46
CA LYS A 119 14.54 -9.21 4.12
C LYS A 119 13.90 -9.22 5.50
N SER A 120 14.18 -8.20 6.31
CA SER A 120 13.60 -8.03 7.64
C SER A 120 12.08 -7.90 7.58
N LYS A 121 11.56 -7.15 6.60
CA LYS A 121 10.12 -7.01 6.36
C LYS A 121 9.49 -8.34 5.95
N CYS A 122 10.09 -9.09 5.02
CA CYS A 122 9.63 -10.41 4.61
C CYS A 122 9.53 -11.38 5.79
N GLN A 123 10.56 -11.44 6.64
CA GLN A 123 10.58 -12.27 7.85
C GLN A 123 9.49 -11.85 8.85
N ALA A 124 9.28 -10.54 9.02
CA ALA A 124 8.21 -10.02 9.87
C ALA A 124 6.83 -10.42 9.34
N LEU A 125 6.62 -10.34 8.01
CA LEU A 125 5.38 -10.76 7.34
C LEU A 125 5.13 -12.27 7.48
N GLN A 126 6.16 -13.10 7.30
CA GLN A 126 6.05 -14.56 7.53
C GLN A 126 5.74 -14.88 9.00
N LYS A 127 6.27 -14.12 9.96
CA LYS A 127 5.98 -14.32 11.39
C LYS A 127 4.53 -13.98 11.73
N ILE A 128 3.95 -12.94 11.13
CA ILE A 128 2.54 -12.58 11.36
C ILE A 128 1.58 -13.52 10.62
N GLU A 129 1.97 -14.07 9.47
CA GLU A 129 1.21 -15.09 8.75
C GLU A 129 0.91 -16.29 9.65
N ARG A 130 1.89 -16.75 10.45
CA ARG A 130 1.70 -17.83 11.43
C ARG A 130 0.61 -17.57 12.47
N LYS A 131 0.17 -16.32 12.66
CA LYS A 131 -0.98 -16.00 13.54
C LYS A 131 -2.31 -16.46 12.93
N LEU A 132 -2.32 -16.80 11.65
CA LEU A 132 -3.45 -17.37 10.96
C LEU A 132 -3.47 -18.91 11.01
N ASP A 133 -2.39 -19.55 11.48
CA ASP A 133 -2.31 -21.00 11.61
C ASP A 133 -3.46 -21.55 12.47
N GLY A 134 -4.06 -22.65 12.01
CA GLY A 134 -5.17 -23.31 12.68
C GLY A 134 -6.54 -22.62 12.53
N ARG A 135 -6.62 -21.48 11.84
CA ARG A 135 -7.90 -20.84 11.47
C ARG A 135 -8.41 -21.37 10.13
N VAL A 136 -9.70 -21.18 9.87
CA VAL A 136 -10.31 -21.49 8.56
C VAL A 136 -10.16 -20.28 7.66
N ASN A 137 -9.66 -20.44 6.45
CA ASN A 137 -9.57 -19.34 5.48
C ASN A 137 -10.87 -19.27 4.68
N CYS A 138 -11.78 -18.39 5.06
CA CYS A 138 -13.12 -18.35 4.45
C CYS A 138 -13.14 -17.92 2.99
N ILE A 139 -12.11 -17.19 2.53
CA ILE A 139 -12.03 -16.80 1.12
C ILE A 139 -11.61 -18.00 0.24
N LYS A 140 -10.82 -18.93 0.80
CA LYS A 140 -10.40 -20.16 0.11
C LYS A 140 -11.36 -21.34 0.33
N GLU A 141 -12.08 -21.35 1.44
CA GLU A 141 -13.03 -22.39 1.83
C GLU A 141 -14.41 -21.77 2.10
N PRO A 142 -15.08 -21.18 1.08
CA PRO A 142 -16.34 -20.47 1.28
C PRO A 142 -17.48 -21.37 1.79
N ASP A 143 -17.44 -22.66 1.44
CA ASP A 143 -18.44 -23.66 1.82
C ASP A 143 -18.24 -24.23 3.24
N ASN A 144 -17.16 -23.85 3.94
CA ASN A 144 -16.97 -24.22 5.33
C ASN A 144 -18.09 -23.61 6.18
N THR A 145 -18.64 -24.36 7.14
CA THR A 145 -19.78 -23.92 7.95
C THR A 145 -19.53 -22.62 8.71
N LEU A 146 -18.28 -22.31 9.05
CA LEU A 146 -17.89 -21.04 9.68
C LEU A 146 -17.85 -19.84 8.71
N CYS A 147 -17.92 -20.11 7.41
CA CYS A 147 -17.61 -19.17 6.34
C CYS A 147 -18.83 -18.80 5.48
N ILE A 148 -19.84 -19.68 5.39
CA ILE A 148 -21.02 -19.50 4.54
C ILE A 148 -21.64 -18.11 4.71
N GLU A 149 -22.01 -17.74 5.94
CA GLU A 149 -22.66 -16.44 6.20
C GLU A 149 -21.71 -15.25 5.94
N LEU A 150 -20.44 -15.41 6.29
CA LEU A 150 -19.43 -14.37 6.14
C LEU A 150 -19.20 -14.04 4.67
N ILE A 151 -18.99 -15.06 3.84
CA ILE A 151 -18.75 -14.91 2.40
C ILE A 151 -20.03 -14.45 1.70
N ALA A 152 -21.20 -15.03 2.02
CA ALA A 152 -22.46 -14.59 1.44
C ALA A 152 -22.72 -13.09 1.69
N LYS A 153 -22.44 -12.60 2.89
CA LYS A 153 -22.55 -11.17 3.22
C LYS A 153 -21.57 -10.32 2.42
N ALA A 154 -20.33 -10.77 2.28
CA ALA A 154 -19.29 -10.05 1.53
C ALA A 154 -19.61 -9.99 0.03
N GLU A 155 -20.07 -11.09 -0.55
CA GLU A 155 -20.54 -11.18 -1.93
C GLU A 155 -21.75 -10.31 -2.17
N GLN A 156 -22.74 -10.31 -1.27
CA GLN A 156 -23.90 -9.44 -1.39
C GLN A 156 -23.49 -7.95 -1.33
N ALA A 157 -22.54 -7.59 -0.47
CA ALA A 157 -22.04 -6.22 -0.40
C ALA A 157 -21.35 -5.80 -1.71
N GLN A 158 -20.50 -6.66 -2.27
CA GLN A 158 -19.85 -6.43 -3.56
C GLN A 158 -20.86 -6.35 -4.70
N ALA A 159 -21.83 -7.26 -4.78
CA ALA A 159 -22.86 -7.27 -5.81
C ALA A 159 -23.73 -6.01 -5.80
N ARG A 160 -24.05 -5.47 -4.61
CA ARG A 160 -24.79 -4.20 -4.48
C ARG A 160 -23.96 -2.99 -4.87
N ASP A 161 -22.66 -3.00 -4.61
CA ASP A 161 -21.79 -1.84 -4.87
C ASP A 161 -21.22 -1.82 -6.30
N ASN A 162 -21.02 -2.99 -6.93
CA ASN A 162 -20.44 -3.13 -8.27
C ASN A 162 -21.09 -2.21 -9.31
N PRO A 163 -22.43 -2.17 -9.49
CA PRO A 163 -23.05 -1.30 -10.49
C PRO A 163 -22.74 0.17 -10.27
N LYS A 164 -22.67 0.60 -9.00
CA LYS A 164 -22.34 1.98 -8.64
C LYS A 164 -20.88 2.31 -8.94
N TYR A 165 -19.97 1.35 -8.70
CA TYR A 165 -18.55 1.50 -9.04
C TYR A 165 -18.34 1.61 -10.55
N GLU A 166 -18.94 0.70 -11.33
CA GLU A 166 -18.86 0.73 -12.80
C GLU A 166 -19.44 2.03 -13.38
N GLN A 167 -20.62 2.44 -12.89
CA GLN A 167 -21.24 3.69 -13.31
C GLN A 167 -20.31 4.88 -13.04
N CYS A 168 -19.70 4.93 -11.85
CA CYS A 168 -18.78 6.00 -11.50
C CYS A 168 -17.53 6.02 -12.39
N LEU A 169 -16.96 4.86 -12.71
CA LEU A 169 -15.84 4.77 -13.65
C LEU A 169 -16.24 5.22 -15.06
N GLN A 170 -17.44 4.87 -15.51
CA GLN A 170 -17.94 5.19 -16.83
C GLN A 170 -18.17 6.70 -17.04
N ILE A 171 -18.78 7.38 -16.07
CA ILE A 171 -19.13 8.81 -16.19
C ILE A 171 -18.13 9.76 -15.53
N GLY A 172 -17.17 9.20 -14.78
CA GLY A 172 -16.19 9.94 -14.00
C GLY A 172 -16.70 10.39 -12.63
N GLN A 173 -15.79 10.40 -11.65
CA GLN A 173 -16.09 10.67 -10.24
C GLN A 173 -16.83 12.00 -10.01
N THR A 174 -16.41 13.08 -10.68
CA THR A 174 -17.04 14.41 -10.51
C THR A 174 -18.49 14.40 -10.97
N ALA A 175 -18.78 13.82 -12.14
CA ALA A 175 -20.14 13.74 -12.66
C ALA A 175 -21.00 12.81 -11.80
N TYR A 176 -20.48 11.65 -11.43
CA TYR A 176 -21.14 10.69 -10.54
C TYR A 176 -21.51 11.30 -9.19
N ASN A 177 -20.71 12.21 -8.64
CA ASN A 177 -20.95 12.81 -7.33
C ASN A 177 -21.89 14.04 -7.35
N SER A 178 -22.20 14.59 -8.52
CA SER A 178 -22.81 15.93 -8.65
C SER A 178 -24.21 16.05 -8.02
N ASP A 179 -24.96 14.96 -7.98
CA ASP A 179 -26.35 14.87 -7.50
C ASP A 179 -26.52 13.88 -6.34
N LYS A 180 -25.41 13.30 -5.83
CA LYS A 180 -25.44 12.28 -4.78
C LYS A 180 -25.37 12.89 -3.39
N GLN A 181 -26.00 12.21 -2.43
CA GLN A 181 -25.74 12.44 -1.02
C GLN A 181 -24.34 11.96 -0.65
N ASP A 182 -23.75 12.51 0.41
CA ASP A 182 -22.38 12.20 0.82
C ASP A 182 -22.15 10.70 1.05
N ALA A 183 -23.14 9.97 1.58
CA ALA A 183 -23.08 8.52 1.77
C ALA A 183 -22.98 7.71 0.45
N GLU A 184 -23.35 8.30 -0.68
CA GLU A 184 -23.27 7.67 -2.00
C GLU A 184 -22.15 8.23 -2.87
N LYS A 185 -21.57 9.37 -2.50
CA LYS A 185 -20.44 9.97 -3.19
C LYS A 185 -19.21 9.07 -3.06
N ARG A 186 -18.37 9.10 -4.10
CA ARG A 186 -17.14 8.32 -4.20
C ARG A 186 -15.90 9.21 -4.32
N GLN A 187 -14.75 8.68 -3.93
CA GLN A 187 -13.46 9.36 -3.97
C GLN A 187 -12.35 8.45 -4.51
N HIS A 188 -11.23 9.08 -4.87
CA HIS A 188 -10.00 8.44 -5.37
C HIS A 188 -10.26 7.37 -6.44
N HIS A 189 -10.68 7.79 -7.63
CA HIS A 189 -11.03 6.90 -8.74
C HIS A 189 -12.20 5.96 -8.41
N CYS A 190 -13.23 6.52 -7.79
CA CYS A 190 -14.48 5.83 -7.47
C CYS A 190 -14.39 4.70 -6.42
N ALA A 191 -13.18 4.41 -5.92
CA ALA A 191 -12.89 3.25 -5.08
C ALA A 191 -13.28 3.43 -3.62
N TYR A 192 -13.29 4.67 -3.13
CA TYR A 192 -13.48 4.96 -1.72
C TYR A 192 -14.78 5.72 -1.50
N GLU A 193 -15.30 5.63 -0.29
CA GLU A 193 -16.41 6.48 0.15
C GLU A 193 -15.97 7.95 0.24
N TYR A 194 -16.95 8.86 0.21
CA TYR A 194 -16.65 10.28 0.35
C TYR A 194 -16.33 10.70 1.78
N GLU A 195 -16.97 10.10 2.77
CA GLU A 195 -16.71 10.34 4.19
C GLU A 195 -15.42 9.63 4.66
N SER A 196 -15.02 9.86 5.91
CA SER A 196 -13.87 9.17 6.52
C SER A 196 -14.36 8.23 7.61
N ASN A 197 -15.00 7.13 7.20
CA ASN A 197 -15.57 6.10 8.09
C ASN A 197 -14.75 4.81 8.13
N GLY A 198 -13.59 4.77 7.47
CA GLY A 198 -12.66 3.65 7.53
C GLY A 198 -11.88 3.56 8.84
N GLY A 199 -10.91 2.64 8.88
CA GLY A 199 -10.06 2.40 10.04
C GLY A 199 -9.23 3.63 10.48
N PRO A 200 -8.95 3.77 11.78
CA PRO A 200 -8.12 4.86 12.29
C PRO A 200 -6.64 4.66 11.97
N ASN A 201 -5.91 5.74 11.71
CA ASN A 201 -4.45 5.74 11.68
C ASN A 201 -3.85 5.82 13.10
N SER A 202 -2.52 5.83 13.19
CA SER A 202 -1.79 5.91 14.47
C SER A 202 -2.06 7.18 15.28
N ARG A 203 -2.74 8.19 14.71
CA ARG A 203 -3.17 9.42 15.39
C ARG A 203 -4.68 9.43 15.71
N GLY A 204 -5.38 8.31 15.49
CA GLY A 204 -6.83 8.20 15.71
C GLY A 204 -7.71 8.82 14.62
N LEU A 205 -7.11 9.38 13.56
CA LEU A 205 -7.87 9.93 12.43
C LEU A 205 -8.31 8.81 11.50
N LYS A 206 -9.59 8.78 11.13
CA LYS A 206 -10.14 7.77 10.22
C LYS A 206 -9.74 8.02 8.77
N TRP A 207 -9.43 6.95 8.06
CA TRP A 207 -9.27 6.96 6.61
C TRP A 207 -10.62 6.93 5.90
N LYS A 208 -10.61 7.19 4.59
CA LYS A 208 -11.75 6.87 3.73
C LYS A 208 -11.81 5.37 3.53
N LYS A 209 -12.99 4.79 3.61
CA LYS A 209 -13.19 3.36 3.43
C LYS A 209 -13.20 2.97 1.95
N LEU A 210 -12.50 1.90 1.58
CA LEU A 210 -12.69 1.19 0.31
C LEU A 210 -14.13 0.67 0.23
N LEU A 211 -14.77 0.88 -0.90
CA LEU A 211 -16.13 0.41 -1.15
C LEU A 211 -16.10 -1.00 -1.74
N PRO A 212 -17.05 -1.90 -1.40
CA PRO A 212 -17.01 -3.31 -1.78
C PRO A 212 -16.82 -3.58 -3.27
N GLY A 213 -17.36 -2.70 -4.12
CA GLY A 213 -17.28 -2.83 -5.55
C GLY A 213 -15.85 -2.70 -6.07
N VAL A 214 -14.94 -2.04 -5.36
CA VAL A 214 -13.56 -1.92 -5.83
C VAL A 214 -12.83 -3.26 -5.80
N CYS A 215 -13.20 -4.23 -4.95
CA CYS A 215 -12.46 -5.48 -4.88
C CYS A 215 -12.67 -6.36 -6.13
N ARG A 216 -11.68 -7.18 -6.44
CA ARG A 216 -11.76 -8.19 -7.51
C ARG A 216 -12.75 -9.29 -7.13
N LYS A 217 -13.17 -10.08 -8.11
CA LYS A 217 -13.92 -11.32 -7.83
C LYS A 217 -13.07 -12.24 -6.96
N GLY A 218 -13.68 -12.79 -5.90
CA GLY A 218 -13.00 -13.66 -4.94
C GLY A 218 -12.07 -12.93 -3.96
N THR A 219 -12.15 -11.60 -3.90
CA THR A 219 -11.52 -10.78 -2.86
C THR A 219 -12.57 -9.84 -2.27
N TYR A 220 -12.43 -9.48 -1.00
CA TYR A 220 -13.47 -8.72 -0.29
C TYR A 220 -12.87 -7.63 0.59
N VAL A 221 -13.56 -6.50 0.71
CA VAL A 221 -13.13 -5.41 1.59
C VAL A 221 -13.12 -5.93 3.02
N GLY A 222 -12.03 -5.65 3.74
CA GLY A 222 -11.91 -6.01 5.16
C GLY A 222 -12.82 -5.19 6.07
N ARG A 223 -12.68 -5.44 7.38
CA ARG A 223 -13.56 -4.87 8.40
C ARG A 223 -13.62 -3.34 8.38
N ASP A 224 -12.45 -2.71 8.40
CA ASP A 224 -12.23 -1.27 8.49
C ASP A 224 -12.17 -0.61 7.10
N GLY A 225 -12.30 -1.41 6.04
CA GLY A 225 -12.21 -1.08 4.62
C GLY A 225 -10.96 -0.31 4.24
N LEU A 226 -9.81 -0.83 4.64
CA LEU A 226 -8.50 -0.30 4.26
C LEU A 226 -7.85 -1.07 3.12
N ASP A 227 -8.17 -2.36 2.97
CA ASP A 227 -7.62 -3.23 1.93
C ASP A 227 -8.65 -4.27 1.43
N CYS A 228 -8.41 -4.80 0.23
CA CYS A 228 -9.08 -5.99 -0.31
C CYS A 228 -8.38 -7.27 0.15
N CYS A 229 -9.06 -8.05 0.98
CA CYS A 229 -8.61 -9.34 1.49
C CYS A 229 -8.77 -10.42 0.43
N SER A 230 -7.75 -11.25 0.24
CA SER A 230 -7.61 -12.14 -0.93
C SER A 230 -7.64 -13.64 -0.62
N GLY A 231 -7.63 -13.99 0.67
CA GLY A 231 -7.42 -15.36 1.11
C GLY A 231 -5.96 -15.81 0.97
N VAL A 232 -5.02 -14.92 0.63
CA VAL A 232 -3.60 -15.20 0.67
C VAL A 232 -3.11 -14.88 2.07
N ALA A 233 -2.84 -15.90 2.88
CA ALA A 233 -2.52 -15.76 4.30
C ALA A 233 -1.36 -14.76 4.55
N PHE A 234 -0.30 -14.82 3.75
CA PHE A 234 0.80 -13.85 3.78
C PHE A 234 0.34 -12.39 3.66
N ALA A 235 -0.51 -12.07 2.68
CA ALA A 235 -1.00 -10.72 2.43
C ALA A 235 -2.01 -10.30 3.51
N ASP A 236 -3.00 -11.15 3.77
CA ASP A 236 -4.10 -10.87 4.68
C ASP A 236 -3.61 -10.72 6.14
N ALA A 237 -2.59 -11.48 6.54
CA ALA A 237 -1.98 -11.32 7.86
C ALA A 237 -1.30 -9.96 8.03
N ALA A 238 -0.77 -9.40 6.94
CA ALA A 238 -0.13 -8.09 6.91
C ALA A 238 -1.12 -6.94 7.08
N PHE A 239 -2.34 -7.10 6.57
CA PHE A 239 -3.46 -6.19 6.81
C PHE A 239 -4.04 -6.33 8.23
N GLY A 240 -3.56 -7.30 9.01
CA GLY A 240 -3.71 -7.32 10.46
C GLY A 240 -5.12 -7.68 10.91
N ALA A 241 -5.82 -6.76 11.58
CA ALA A 241 -7.20 -6.99 12.01
C ALA A 241 -8.18 -6.91 10.83
N GLU A 242 -7.81 -6.17 9.77
CA GLU A 242 -8.65 -5.88 8.61
C GLU A 242 -9.16 -7.15 7.93
N CYS A 243 -8.23 -8.04 7.59
CA CYS A 243 -8.52 -9.27 6.87
C CYS A 243 -8.66 -10.49 7.77
N ARG A 244 -8.31 -10.39 9.05
CA ARG A 244 -8.44 -11.51 10.00
C ARG A 244 -9.88 -11.94 10.23
N ASP A 245 -10.86 -11.08 9.96
CA ASP A 245 -12.27 -11.43 10.04
C ASP A 245 -12.64 -12.57 9.06
N PHE A 246 -11.91 -12.70 7.95
CA PHE A 246 -12.02 -13.84 7.02
C PHE A 246 -11.31 -15.11 7.49
N TYR A 247 -10.75 -15.10 8.70
CA TYR A 247 -10.04 -16.23 9.32
C TYR A 247 -10.63 -16.58 10.69
N PRO A 248 -11.87 -17.10 10.77
CA PRO A 248 -12.45 -17.55 12.03
C PRO A 248 -11.63 -18.69 12.65
N LYS A 249 -11.62 -18.73 13.99
CA LYS A 249 -11.03 -19.85 14.73
C LYS A 249 -11.94 -21.07 14.59
N LYS A 250 -11.35 -22.25 14.41
CA LYS A 250 -12.09 -23.51 14.54
C LYS A 250 -12.64 -23.61 15.97
N PRO A 251 -13.91 -23.99 16.17
CA PRO A 251 -14.40 -24.33 17.51
C PRO A 251 -13.54 -25.47 18.07
N LEU A 252 -13.20 -25.37 19.35
CA LEU A 252 -12.48 -26.40 20.10
C LEU A 252 -13.36 -27.64 20.27
#